data_AF-A0A6B0CE77-F1
#
_entry.id   AF-A0A6B0CE77-F1
#
_cell.length_a   1.000
_cell.length_b   1.000
_cell.length_c   1.000
_cell.angle_alpha   90.00
_cell.angle_beta   90.00
_cell.angle_gamma   90.00
#
_symmetry.space_group_name_H-M   'P 1'
#
loop_
_entity.id
_entity.type
_entity.pdbx_description
1 polymer ?
#
loop_
_entity_poly.entity_id
_entity_poly.type
_entity_poly.pdbx_seq_one_letter_code
_entity_poly.pdbx_strand_id
1 'polypeptide(L)'
;MLSYRQIEILYLLIHEQTFIPINTIANQLGVSPRTIQYDIAYIEQYAETYHYQVSRNKAAGIKVTTAHATLLNELEHNLTNQIHFSKDERLTHIALKLFETTDPVSTKQLAQDVNVSRRTIADDIKMIQAQLDQYHLKLNYVHNKGFNIIGEEDHYRKAYAHFIHQYMKQAAPFIEADIFNSESIALVRRAIIKTLNSENYHLVQSAIDGLIYHILIAIQRLNENFSFDIPINEIDKWRHTNQYAIASKMIENLERSC
;
A
#
# COMPACT_ATOMS: atom_id res chain seq x y z
N MET A 1 -12.53 -13.12 18.31
CA MET A 1 -11.88 -13.40 17.02
C MET A 1 -10.40 -13.09 17.14
N LEU A 2 -9.53 -13.93 16.56
CA LEU A 2 -8.07 -13.70 16.53
C LEU A 2 -7.73 -12.61 15.51
N SER A 3 -6.72 -11.78 15.81
CA SER A 3 -6.14 -10.86 14.82
C SER A 3 -5.25 -11.62 13.82
N TYR A 4 -4.89 -11.01 12.70
CA TYR A 4 -4.02 -11.66 11.71
C TYR A 4 -2.70 -12.13 12.27
N ARG A 5 -1.97 -11.26 12.99
CA ARG A 5 -0.71 -11.67 13.60
C ARG A 5 -0.91 -12.86 14.53
N GLN A 6 -2.05 -12.94 15.23
CA GLN A 6 -2.37 -14.09 16.06
C GLN A 6 -2.73 -15.34 15.24
N ILE A 7 -3.41 -15.19 14.10
CA ILE A 7 -3.70 -16.26 13.13
C ILE A 7 -2.39 -16.77 12.51
N GLU A 8 -1.47 -15.87 12.13
CA GLU A 8 -0.16 -16.15 11.57
C GLU A 8 0.74 -16.87 12.59
N ILE A 9 0.79 -16.39 13.83
CA ILE A 9 1.47 -17.06 14.94
C ILE A 9 0.87 -18.46 15.16
N LEU A 10 -0.46 -18.58 15.20
CA LEU A 10 -1.14 -19.85 15.43
C LEU A 10 -0.90 -20.84 14.28
N TYR A 11 -0.96 -20.37 13.04
CA TYR A 11 -0.63 -21.15 11.85
C TYR A 11 0.81 -21.65 11.88
N LEU A 12 1.78 -20.76 12.14
CA LEU A 12 3.19 -21.12 12.26
C LEU A 12 3.40 -22.21 13.32
N LEU A 13 2.81 -22.05 14.50
CA LEU A 13 2.97 -22.99 15.61
C LEU A 13 2.32 -24.35 15.35
N ILE A 14 1.18 -24.39 14.66
CA ILE A 14 0.52 -25.63 14.27
C ILE A 14 1.25 -26.31 13.12
N HIS A 15 1.75 -25.55 12.14
CA HIS A 15 2.47 -26.06 10.98
C HIS A 15 3.79 -26.72 11.38
N GLU A 16 4.58 -26.05 12.23
CA GLU A 16 5.91 -26.53 12.65
C GLU A 16 5.87 -27.73 13.60
N GLN A 17 4.76 -27.94 14.33
CA GLN A 17 4.56 -29.03 15.31
C GLN A 17 5.68 -29.23 16.36
N THR A 18 6.58 -28.26 16.51
CA THR A 18 7.72 -28.28 17.43
C THR A 18 7.69 -27.06 18.35
N PHE A 19 8.61 -26.99 19.31
CA PHE A 19 8.74 -25.81 20.16
C PHE A 19 9.53 -24.71 19.43
N ILE A 20 8.95 -23.51 19.40
CA ILE A 20 9.56 -22.32 18.80
C ILE A 20 9.84 -21.27 19.88
N PRO A 21 11.09 -20.78 20.03
CA PRO A 21 11.40 -19.70 20.97
C PRO A 21 10.64 -18.42 20.64
N ILE A 22 10.16 -17.70 21.67
CA ILE A 22 9.43 -16.44 21.52
C ILE A 22 10.24 -15.41 20.71
N ASN A 23 11.56 -15.35 20.92
CA ASN A 23 12.42 -14.43 20.18
C ASN A 23 12.49 -14.76 18.69
N THR A 24 12.40 -16.04 18.32
CA THR A 24 12.37 -16.44 16.91
C THR A 24 11.10 -15.93 16.24
N ILE A 25 9.94 -16.13 16.88
CA ILE A 25 8.65 -15.63 16.39
C ILE A 25 8.67 -14.10 16.32
N ALA A 26 9.22 -13.43 17.33
CA ALA A 26 9.33 -11.98 17.39
C ALA A 26 10.16 -11.41 16.24
N ASN A 27 11.33 -12.02 15.97
CA ASN A 27 12.21 -11.63 14.87
C ASN A 27 11.57 -11.86 13.51
N GLN A 28 10.90 -13.00 13.31
CA GLN A 28 10.23 -13.33 12.05
C GLN A 28 9.10 -12.35 11.73
N LEU A 29 8.35 -11.92 12.76
CA LEU A 29 7.20 -11.02 12.61
C LEU A 29 7.55 -9.53 12.82
N GLY A 30 8.82 -9.19 13.02
CA GLY A 30 9.27 -7.80 13.17
C GLY A 30 8.68 -7.06 14.38
N VAL A 31 8.32 -7.77 15.46
CA VAL A 31 7.72 -7.18 16.67
C VAL A 31 8.53 -7.50 17.93
N SER A 32 8.23 -6.81 19.03
CA SER A 32 8.91 -7.09 20.30
C SER A 32 8.53 -8.45 20.89
N PRO A 33 9.42 -9.14 21.64
CA PRO A 33 9.07 -10.37 22.36
C PRO A 33 7.89 -10.20 23.32
N ARG A 34 7.72 -8.99 23.88
CA ARG A 34 6.60 -8.65 24.74
C ARG A 34 5.27 -8.66 23.99
N THR A 35 5.26 -8.21 22.73
CA THR A 35 4.09 -8.25 21.85
C THR A 35 3.68 -9.70 21.59
N ILE A 36 4.63 -10.58 21.26
CA ILE A 36 4.37 -12.01 21.05
C ILE A 36 3.80 -12.65 22.32
N GLN A 37 4.31 -12.32 23.51
CA GLN A 37 3.76 -12.86 24.76
C GLN A 37 2.28 -12.50 24.97
N TYR A 38 1.88 -11.27 24.64
CA TYR A 38 0.47 -10.86 24.70
C TYR A 38 -0.37 -11.59 23.65
N ASP A 39 0.15 -11.76 22.43
CA ASP A 39 -0.56 -12.49 21.38
C ASP A 39 -0.75 -13.97 21.74
N ILE A 40 0.27 -14.65 22.27
CA ILE A 40 0.16 -16.04 22.74
C ILE A 40 -0.85 -16.17 23.88
N ALA A 41 -0.85 -15.24 24.85
CA ALA A 41 -1.83 -15.26 25.93
C ALA A 41 -3.26 -15.11 25.41
N TYR A 42 -3.47 -14.29 24.36
CA TYR A 42 -4.77 -14.16 23.74
C TYR A 42 -5.15 -15.39 22.91
N ILE A 43 -4.21 -15.98 22.17
CA ILE A 43 -4.39 -17.25 21.45
C ILE A 43 -4.86 -18.33 22.44
N GLU A 44 -4.19 -18.49 23.58
CA GLU A 44 -4.57 -19.48 24.59
C GLU A 44 -6.04 -19.37 25.04
N GLN A 45 -6.64 -18.19 25.05
CA GLN A 45 -8.06 -18.00 25.40
C GLN A 45 -9.03 -18.65 24.41
N TYR A 46 -8.59 -18.92 23.17
CA TYR A 46 -9.39 -19.55 22.12
C TYR A 46 -9.06 -21.03 21.90
N ALA A 47 -8.17 -21.61 22.72
CA ALA A 47 -7.71 -22.99 22.58
C ALA A 47 -8.85 -24.02 22.69
N GLU A 48 -9.77 -23.82 23.64
CA GLU A 48 -10.94 -24.69 23.80
C GLU A 48 -11.91 -24.58 22.62
N THR A 49 -12.15 -23.36 22.13
CA THR A 49 -13.10 -23.08 21.05
C THR A 49 -12.68 -23.70 19.71
N TYR A 50 -11.38 -23.72 19.43
CA TYR A 50 -10.84 -24.28 18.17
C TYR A 50 -10.09 -25.60 18.37
N HIS A 51 -10.26 -26.24 19.53
CA HIS A 51 -9.77 -27.59 19.82
C HIS A 51 -8.27 -27.81 19.58
N TYR A 52 -7.43 -26.86 20.02
CA TYR A 52 -5.98 -27.02 20.07
C TYR A 52 -5.43 -26.89 21.49
N GLN A 53 -4.17 -27.26 21.69
CA GLN A 53 -3.46 -27.18 22.96
C GLN A 53 -2.19 -26.36 22.80
N VAL A 54 -1.97 -25.43 23.73
CA VAL A 54 -0.75 -24.62 23.79
C VAL A 54 0.14 -25.16 24.91
N SER A 55 1.39 -25.46 24.58
CA SER A 55 2.41 -25.93 25.52
C SER A 55 3.53 -24.90 25.63
N ARG A 56 3.84 -24.47 26.86
CA ARG A 56 4.93 -23.55 27.15
C ARG A 56 6.11 -24.27 27.79
N ASN A 57 7.31 -24.03 27.27
CA ASN A 57 8.56 -24.50 27.85
C ASN A 57 9.53 -23.31 27.99
N LYS A 58 10.10 -23.12 29.18
CA LYS A 58 11.00 -21.98 29.46
C LYS A 58 12.24 -21.96 28.58
N ALA A 59 12.78 -23.12 28.19
CA ALA A 59 14.00 -23.24 27.40
C ALA A 59 13.70 -23.41 25.90
N ALA A 60 12.66 -24.18 25.55
CA ALA A 60 12.35 -24.53 24.16
C ALA A 60 11.36 -23.56 23.48
N GLY A 61 10.56 -22.82 24.25
CA GLY A 61 9.60 -21.84 23.72
C GLY A 61 8.14 -22.32 23.75
N ILE A 62 7.40 -22.06 22.68
CA ILE A 62 5.96 -22.34 22.57
C ILE A 62 5.72 -23.41 21.50
N LYS A 63 4.83 -24.36 21.79
CA LYS A 63 4.34 -25.36 20.83
C LYS A 63 2.82 -25.36 20.84
N VAL A 64 2.21 -25.50 19.66
CA VAL A 64 0.76 -25.74 19.54
C VAL A 64 0.53 -27.08 18.87
N THR A 65 -0.41 -27.86 19.39
CA THR A 65 -0.86 -29.11 18.80
C THR A 65 -2.36 -29.11 18.65
N THR A 66 -2.88 -29.61 17.53
CA THR A 66 -4.32 -29.74 17.29
C THR A 66 -4.63 -31.15 16.80
N ALA A 67 -5.78 -31.70 17.22
CA ALA A 67 -6.32 -32.92 16.65
C ALA A 67 -7.27 -32.62 15.47
N HIS A 68 -7.58 -31.35 15.23
CA HIS A 68 -8.53 -30.90 14.23
C HIS A 68 -7.84 -30.69 12.89
N ALA A 69 -7.90 -31.68 12.01
CA ALA A 69 -7.19 -31.67 10.73
C ALA A 69 -7.58 -30.51 9.80
N THR A 70 -8.79 -29.95 9.95
CA THR A 70 -9.27 -28.83 9.14
C THR A 70 -8.77 -27.47 9.62
N LEU A 71 -8.30 -27.35 10.87
CA LEU A 71 -7.92 -26.06 11.45
C LEU A 71 -6.76 -25.43 10.69
N LEU A 72 -5.79 -26.22 10.24
CA LEU A 72 -4.67 -25.70 9.43
C LEU A 72 -5.19 -25.10 8.12
N ASN A 73 -6.10 -25.80 7.43
CA ASN A 73 -6.71 -25.33 6.18
C ASN A 73 -7.58 -24.09 6.41
N GLU A 74 -8.30 -24.01 7.53
CA GLU A 74 -9.09 -22.83 7.91
C GLU A 74 -8.18 -21.63 8.20
N LEU A 75 -7.07 -21.83 8.90
CA LEU A 75 -6.08 -20.77 9.16
C LEU A 75 -5.39 -20.33 7.87
N GLU A 76 -4.99 -21.27 7.02
CA GLU A 76 -4.41 -21.01 5.70
C GLU A 76 -5.38 -20.24 4.80
N HIS A 77 -6.67 -20.61 4.80
CA HIS A 77 -7.72 -19.88 4.10
C HIS A 77 -7.90 -18.46 4.66
N ASN A 78 -7.83 -18.27 5.98
CA ASN A 78 -7.87 -16.94 6.60
C ASN A 78 -6.62 -16.11 6.29
N LEU A 79 -5.45 -16.74 6.19
CA LEU A 79 -4.20 -16.08 5.82
C LEU A 79 -4.18 -15.66 4.35
N THR A 80 -4.79 -16.48 3.48
CA THR A 80 -4.88 -16.21 2.03
C THR A 80 -6.00 -15.24 1.67
N ASN A 81 -7.09 -15.17 2.44
CA ASN A 81 -8.23 -14.30 2.17
C ASN A 81 -8.26 -12.99 2.97
N GLN A 82 -7.36 -12.79 3.93
CA GLN A 82 -7.26 -11.53 4.64
C GLN A 82 -5.93 -10.85 4.33
N ILE A 83 -5.97 -9.86 3.44
CA ILE A 83 -4.86 -8.92 3.25
C ILE A 83 -4.78 -8.09 4.53
N HIS A 84 -3.74 -8.30 5.33
CA HIS A 84 -3.48 -7.49 6.52
C HIS A 84 -2.25 -6.65 6.31
N PHE A 85 -2.51 -5.36 6.16
CA PHE A 85 -1.46 -4.37 6.02
C PHE A 85 -0.76 -4.14 7.35
N SER A 86 0.57 -4.15 7.33
CA SER A 86 1.38 -3.53 8.37
C SER A 86 0.93 -2.07 8.57
N LYS A 87 1.36 -1.45 9.67
CA LYS A 87 0.99 -0.05 9.92
C LYS A 87 1.38 0.87 8.75
N ASP A 88 2.59 0.71 8.23
CA ASP A 88 3.10 1.59 7.18
C ASP A 88 2.45 1.31 5.82
N GLU A 89 2.15 0.05 5.51
CA GLU A 89 1.34 -0.31 4.34
C GLU A 89 -0.07 0.27 4.46
N ARG A 90 -0.71 0.13 5.63
CA ARG A 90 -2.06 0.61 5.87
C ARG A 90 -2.16 2.13 5.68
N LEU A 91 -1.22 2.89 6.23
CA LEU A 91 -1.14 4.34 6.04
C LEU A 91 -1.02 4.69 4.56
N THR A 92 -0.17 3.96 3.84
CA THR A 92 0.05 4.15 2.40
C THR A 92 -1.23 3.85 1.60
N HIS A 93 -1.89 2.72 1.87
CA HIS A 93 -3.14 2.34 1.23
C HIS A 93 -4.28 3.34 1.49
N ILE A 94 -4.45 3.78 2.73
CA ILE A 94 -5.47 4.79 3.07
C ILE A 94 -5.18 6.11 2.35
N ALA A 95 -3.92 6.55 2.35
CA ALA A 95 -3.54 7.78 1.66
C ALA A 95 -3.83 7.69 0.15
N LEU A 96 -3.38 6.62 -0.51
CA LEU A 96 -3.62 6.39 -1.94
C LEU A 96 -5.13 6.37 -2.26
N LYS A 97 -5.93 5.67 -1.46
CA LYS A 97 -7.39 5.66 -1.61
C LYS A 97 -8.00 7.05 -1.57
N LEU A 98 -7.48 7.94 -0.72
CA LEU A 98 -7.93 9.33 -0.59
C LEU A 98 -7.40 10.22 -1.72
N PHE A 99 -6.27 9.87 -2.35
CA PHE A 99 -5.75 10.55 -3.55
C PHE A 99 -6.52 10.15 -4.83
N GLU A 100 -7.10 8.96 -4.86
CA GLU A 100 -7.74 8.38 -6.04
C GLU A 100 -9.26 8.60 -6.08
N THR A 101 -9.79 9.40 -5.15
CA THR A 101 -11.23 9.61 -5.02
C THR A 101 -11.56 11.09 -4.96
N THR A 102 -12.57 11.46 -5.73
CA THR A 102 -13.11 12.83 -5.76
C THR A 102 -14.14 13.04 -4.64
N ASP A 103 -14.83 11.97 -4.24
CA ASP A 103 -15.83 11.98 -3.17
C ASP A 103 -15.21 11.68 -1.79
N PRO A 104 -15.72 12.28 -0.70
CA PRO A 104 -15.21 11.99 0.63
C PRO A 104 -15.40 10.52 1.05
N VAL A 105 -14.37 9.91 1.62
CA VAL A 105 -14.38 8.50 2.05
C VAL A 105 -14.59 8.37 3.55
N SER A 106 -15.61 7.62 3.95
CA SER A 106 -15.95 7.44 5.36
C SER A 106 -14.92 6.61 6.12
N THR A 107 -14.76 6.87 7.42
CA THR A 107 -13.91 6.05 8.31
C THR A 107 -14.37 4.59 8.40
N LYS A 108 -15.66 4.33 8.16
CA LYS A 108 -16.19 2.97 8.05
C LYS A 108 -15.62 2.26 6.82
N GLN A 109 -15.67 2.93 5.67
CA GLN A 109 -15.14 2.38 4.42
C GLN A 109 -13.63 2.14 4.54
N LEU A 110 -12.87 3.15 5.00
CA LEU A 110 -11.44 3.01 5.22
C LEU A 110 -11.12 1.83 6.16
N ALA A 111 -11.87 1.69 7.27
CA ALA A 111 -11.70 0.57 8.20
C ALA A 111 -11.93 -0.79 7.53
N GLN A 112 -12.90 -0.89 6.62
CA GLN A 112 -13.19 -2.11 5.88
C GLN A 112 -12.11 -2.41 4.83
N ASP A 113 -11.67 -1.40 4.06
CA ASP A 113 -10.69 -1.53 2.98
C ASP A 113 -9.35 -2.09 3.47
N VAL A 114 -8.94 -1.71 4.68
CA VAL A 114 -7.68 -2.16 5.29
C VAL A 114 -7.88 -3.09 6.50
N ASN A 115 -9.08 -3.62 6.67
CA ASN A 115 -9.46 -4.61 7.69
C ASN A 115 -9.02 -4.27 9.15
N VAL A 116 -9.28 -3.04 9.60
CA VAL A 116 -9.00 -2.59 10.98
C VAL A 116 -10.22 -1.96 11.65
N SER A 117 -10.12 -1.65 12.95
CA SER A 117 -11.18 -0.95 13.67
C SER A 117 -11.26 0.53 13.27
N ARG A 118 -12.44 1.16 13.38
CA ARG A 118 -12.60 2.62 13.19
C ARG A 118 -11.72 3.44 14.15
N ARG A 119 -11.42 2.90 15.33
CA ARG A 119 -10.51 3.55 16.29
C ARG A 119 -9.09 3.61 15.74
N THR A 120 -8.63 2.51 15.14
CA THR A 120 -7.33 2.44 14.47
C THR A 120 -7.26 3.46 13.33
N ILE A 121 -8.30 3.54 12.48
CA ILE A 121 -8.39 4.54 11.43
C ILE A 121 -8.31 5.97 11.97
N ALA A 122 -8.93 6.27 13.11
CA ALA A 122 -8.87 7.61 13.68
C ALA A 122 -7.43 8.04 14.06
N ASP A 123 -6.58 7.10 14.48
CA ASP A 123 -5.16 7.37 14.74
C ASP A 123 -4.34 7.38 13.45
N ASP A 124 -4.64 6.50 12.50
CA ASP A 124 -4.00 6.49 11.18
C ASP A 124 -4.26 7.81 10.42
N ILE A 125 -5.49 8.35 10.46
CA ILE A 125 -5.84 9.64 9.85
C ILE A 125 -5.00 10.80 10.39
N LYS A 126 -4.69 10.82 11.69
CA LYS A 126 -3.80 11.85 12.27
C LYS A 126 -2.39 11.74 11.72
N MET A 127 -1.90 10.51 11.50
CA MET A 127 -0.56 10.27 10.95
C MET A 127 -0.51 10.66 9.47
N ILE A 128 -1.55 10.33 8.71
CA ILE A 128 -1.68 10.73 7.30
C ILE A 128 -1.75 12.26 7.20
N GLN A 129 -2.53 12.94 8.04
CA GLN A 129 -2.54 14.41 8.08
C GLN A 129 -1.13 14.98 8.29
N ALA A 130 -0.35 14.44 9.23
CA ALA A 130 1.01 14.90 9.49
C ALA A 130 1.98 14.68 8.32
N GLN A 131 1.76 13.64 7.51
CA GLN A 131 2.52 13.43 6.26
C GLN A 131 2.09 14.43 5.18
N LEU A 132 0.78 14.66 5.03
CA LEU A 132 0.22 15.61 4.06
C LEU A 132 0.62 17.07 4.36
N ASP A 133 0.77 17.43 5.63
CA ASP A 133 1.22 18.77 6.05
C ASP A 133 2.59 19.13 5.47
N GLN A 134 3.48 18.15 5.25
CA GLN A 134 4.80 18.35 4.64
C GLN A 134 4.70 18.79 3.17
N TYR A 135 3.56 18.55 2.54
CA TYR A 135 3.25 18.94 1.17
C TYR A 135 2.22 20.08 1.12
N HIS A 136 1.90 20.73 2.24
CA HIS A 136 0.87 21.77 2.31
C HIS A 136 -0.54 21.28 1.90
N LEU A 137 -0.82 19.98 2.08
CA LEU A 137 -2.12 19.36 1.83
C LEU A 137 -2.88 19.14 3.14
N LYS A 138 -4.22 19.09 3.07
CA LYS A 138 -5.07 18.87 4.26
C LYS A 138 -6.13 17.80 4.00
N LEU A 139 -6.41 16.99 5.02
CA LEU A 139 -7.62 16.18 5.09
C LEU A 139 -8.78 17.06 5.53
N ASN A 140 -9.69 17.30 4.60
CA ASN A 140 -10.94 17.98 4.87
C ASN A 140 -12.00 16.96 5.30
N TYR A 141 -12.59 17.18 6.48
CA TYR A 141 -13.68 16.36 6.97
C TYR A 141 -15.01 16.90 6.47
N VAL A 142 -15.72 16.10 5.69
CA VAL A 142 -17.07 16.39 5.20
C VAL A 142 -18.07 15.65 6.09
N HIS A 143 -18.89 16.42 6.78
CA HIS A 143 -19.87 15.90 7.76
C HIS A 143 -20.72 14.77 7.17
N ASN A 144 -20.79 13.64 7.90
CA ASN A 144 -21.48 12.40 7.52
C ASN A 144 -21.01 11.73 6.21
N LYS A 145 -19.98 12.23 5.54
CA LYS A 145 -19.44 11.62 4.31
C LYS A 145 -18.05 11.03 4.54
N GLY A 146 -17.16 11.76 5.23
CA GLY A 146 -15.81 11.27 5.52
C GLY A 146 -14.73 12.29 5.21
N PHE A 147 -13.62 11.84 4.63
CA PHE A 147 -12.44 12.67 4.36
C PHE A 147 -12.11 12.74 2.87
N ASN A 148 -11.64 13.90 2.43
CA ASN A 148 -10.97 14.07 1.14
C ASN A 148 -9.70 14.92 1.32
N ILE A 149 -8.75 14.79 0.39
CA ILE A 149 -7.53 15.60 0.39
C ILE A 149 -7.80 16.90 -0.39
N ILE A 150 -7.44 18.03 0.20
CA ILE A 150 -7.50 19.35 -0.44
C ILE A 150 -6.14 20.05 -0.41
N GLY A 151 -5.87 20.83 -1.46
CA GLY A 151 -4.64 21.61 -1.61
C GLY A 151 -4.38 21.99 -3.06
N GLU A 152 -3.23 22.58 -3.34
CA GLU A 152 -2.83 22.92 -4.70
C GLU A 152 -2.43 21.67 -5.50
N GLU A 153 -2.74 21.65 -6.79
CA GLU A 153 -2.54 20.47 -7.65
C GLU A 153 -1.07 20.06 -7.78
N ASP A 154 -0.12 21.00 -7.82
CA ASP A 154 1.32 20.68 -7.87
C ASP A 154 1.78 19.94 -6.60
N HIS A 155 1.36 20.43 -5.45
CA HIS A 155 1.59 19.79 -4.15
C HIS A 155 0.92 18.41 -4.07
N TYR A 156 -0.31 18.30 -4.57
CA TYR A 156 -1.08 17.07 -4.63
C TYR A 156 -0.35 15.99 -5.43
N ARG A 157 0.11 16.33 -6.64
CA ARG A 157 0.84 15.41 -7.52
C ARG A 157 2.17 14.96 -6.91
N LYS A 158 2.90 15.88 -6.26
CA LYS A 158 4.16 15.56 -5.57
C LYS A 158 3.94 14.58 -4.41
N ALA A 159 2.90 14.81 -3.60
CA ALA A 159 2.56 13.93 -2.50
C ALA A 159 2.08 12.56 -3.00
N TYR A 160 1.18 12.52 -3.98
CA TYR A 160 0.65 11.28 -4.54
C TYR A 160 1.78 10.40 -5.11
N ALA A 161 2.70 10.99 -5.88
CA ALA A 161 3.87 10.26 -6.39
C ALA A 161 4.77 9.70 -5.28
N HIS A 162 4.92 10.42 -4.15
CA HIS A 162 5.65 9.92 -2.99
C HIS A 162 4.99 8.67 -2.40
N PHE A 163 3.66 8.69 -2.21
CA PHE A 163 2.92 7.54 -1.68
C PHE A 163 2.93 6.35 -2.65
N ILE A 164 2.87 6.58 -3.95
CA ILE A 164 3.03 5.51 -4.95
C ILE A 164 4.42 4.87 -4.86
N HIS A 165 5.48 5.69 -4.74
CA HIS A 165 6.83 5.18 -4.55
C HIS A 165 7.00 4.39 -3.24
N GLN A 166 6.36 4.85 -2.17
CA GLN A 166 6.33 4.14 -0.90
C GLN A 166 5.61 2.79 -1.03
N TYR A 167 4.47 2.76 -1.70
CA TYR A 167 3.72 1.54 -1.96
C TYR A 167 4.55 0.53 -2.75
N MET A 168 5.25 0.96 -3.80
CA MET A 168 6.14 0.09 -4.59
C MET A 168 7.34 -0.46 -3.80
N LYS A 169 7.85 0.28 -2.81
CA LYS A 169 8.90 -0.23 -1.92
C LYS A 169 8.38 -1.28 -0.94
N GLN A 170 7.12 -1.14 -0.52
CA GLN A 170 6.47 -2.07 0.40
C GLN A 170 5.98 -3.32 -0.35
N ALA A 171 5.52 -3.16 -1.60
CA ALA A 171 5.00 -4.20 -2.47
C ALA A 171 6.06 -4.69 -3.49
N ALA A 172 6.85 -5.70 -3.14
CA ALA A 172 7.53 -6.55 -4.14
C ALA A 172 7.51 -8.00 -3.64
N PRO A 173 7.01 -9.02 -4.39
CA PRO A 173 6.72 -9.10 -5.83
C PRO A 173 5.23 -9.39 -6.16
N PHE A 174 4.27 -8.72 -5.51
CA PHE A 174 2.86 -8.86 -5.86
C PHE A 174 2.21 -7.48 -6.02
N ILE A 175 1.48 -7.33 -7.12
CA ILE A 175 0.48 -6.29 -7.41
C ILE A 175 1.03 -5.03 -8.13
N GLU A 176 1.35 -5.19 -9.41
CA GLU A 176 1.25 -4.11 -10.43
C GLU A 176 -0.23 -3.84 -10.85
N ALA A 177 -1.22 -4.56 -10.30
CA ALA A 177 -2.56 -4.68 -10.90
C ALA A 177 -3.72 -3.91 -10.21
N ASP A 178 -3.58 -3.45 -8.96
CA ASP A 178 -4.72 -2.84 -8.23
C ASP A 178 -4.87 -1.33 -8.43
N ILE A 179 -3.79 -0.60 -8.77
CA ILE A 179 -3.82 0.87 -8.89
C ILE A 179 -4.08 1.32 -10.33
N PHE A 180 -3.46 0.65 -11.30
CA PHE A 180 -3.63 0.94 -12.71
C PHE A 180 -3.89 -0.36 -13.47
N ASN A 181 -4.75 -0.31 -14.49
CA ASN A 181 -4.96 -1.47 -15.36
C ASN A 181 -3.62 -1.87 -15.99
N SER A 182 -3.28 -3.16 -15.90
CA SER A 182 -2.07 -3.75 -16.50
C SER A 182 -1.89 -3.38 -17.98
N GLU A 183 -2.99 -3.22 -18.72
CA GLU A 183 -2.98 -2.77 -20.11
C GLU A 183 -2.53 -1.32 -20.26
N SER A 184 -3.00 -0.41 -19.39
CA SER A 184 -2.59 0.99 -19.35
C SER A 184 -1.12 1.14 -19.01
N ILE A 185 -0.62 0.37 -18.03
CA ILE A 185 0.81 0.33 -17.69
C ILE A 185 1.62 -0.12 -18.90
N ALA A 186 1.22 -1.21 -19.56
CA ALA A 186 1.92 -1.73 -20.73
C ALA A 186 1.93 -0.74 -21.89
N LEU A 187 0.83 -0.03 -22.13
CA LEU A 187 0.70 1.00 -23.17
C LEU A 187 1.64 2.18 -22.90
N VAL A 188 1.60 2.76 -21.70
CA VAL A 188 2.48 3.87 -21.31
C VAL A 188 3.95 3.45 -21.35
N ARG A 189 4.28 2.27 -20.81
CA ARG A 189 5.64 1.70 -20.86
C ARG A 189 6.14 1.55 -22.29
N ARG A 190 5.33 1.00 -23.21
CA ARG A 190 5.68 0.89 -24.63
C ARG A 190 5.93 2.25 -25.27
N ALA A 191 5.07 3.23 -25.03
CA ALA A 191 5.20 4.58 -25.58
C ALA A 191 6.48 5.29 -25.10
N ILE A 192 6.80 5.17 -23.81
CA ILE A 192 8.01 5.74 -23.21
C ILE A 192 9.26 5.07 -23.78
N ILE A 193 9.36 3.73 -23.73
CA ILE A 193 10.54 3.00 -24.22
C ILE A 193 10.78 3.25 -25.70
N LYS A 194 9.70 3.26 -26.51
CA LYS A 194 9.80 3.57 -27.94
C LYS A 194 10.40 4.96 -28.18
N THR A 195 9.92 5.97 -27.44
CA THR A 195 10.43 7.34 -27.57
C THR A 195 11.87 7.47 -27.09
N LEU A 196 12.22 6.88 -25.94
CA LEU A 196 13.58 6.92 -25.40
C LEU A 196 14.59 6.30 -26.38
N ASN A 197 14.23 5.16 -26.98
CA ASN A 197 15.07 4.48 -27.96
C ASN A 197 15.22 5.29 -29.26
N SER A 198 14.14 5.89 -29.79
CA SER A 198 14.22 6.69 -31.01
C SER A 198 15.07 7.95 -30.84
N GLU A 199 15.10 8.51 -29.63
CA GLU A 199 15.88 9.69 -29.28
C GLU A 199 17.27 9.36 -28.71
N ASN A 200 17.65 8.08 -28.66
CA ASN A 200 18.91 7.58 -28.08
C ASN A 200 19.15 8.09 -26.64
N TYR A 201 18.07 8.23 -25.86
CA TYR A 201 18.09 8.77 -24.50
C TYR A 201 18.01 7.65 -23.48
N HIS A 202 18.99 7.60 -22.57
CA HIS A 202 19.15 6.49 -21.63
C HIS A 202 18.69 6.88 -20.23
N LEU A 203 17.84 6.04 -19.63
CA LEU A 203 17.42 6.14 -18.24
C LEU A 203 17.64 4.80 -17.53
N VAL A 204 17.92 4.87 -16.23
CA VAL A 204 17.93 3.68 -15.37
C VAL A 204 16.51 3.16 -15.17
N GLN A 205 16.35 1.86 -14.94
CA GLN A 205 15.02 1.21 -14.84
C GLN A 205 14.10 1.90 -13.83
N SER A 206 14.61 2.25 -12.64
CA SER A 206 13.84 2.96 -11.62
C SER A 206 13.36 4.35 -12.05
N ALA A 207 14.09 5.05 -12.92
CA ALA A 207 13.67 6.33 -13.47
C ALA A 207 12.60 6.15 -14.56
N ILE A 208 12.66 5.07 -15.32
CA ILE A 208 11.62 4.69 -16.29
C ILE A 208 10.33 4.33 -15.56
N ASP A 209 10.42 3.51 -14.51
CA ASP A 209 9.27 3.12 -13.70
C ASP A 209 8.63 4.36 -13.05
N GLY A 210 9.43 5.23 -12.43
CA GLY A 210 8.96 6.52 -11.91
C GLY A 210 8.26 7.37 -12.96
N LEU A 211 8.81 7.46 -14.18
CA LEU A 211 8.21 8.20 -15.28
C LEU A 211 6.86 7.60 -15.72
N ILE A 212 6.76 6.27 -15.83
CA ILE A 212 5.51 5.56 -16.13
C ILE A 212 4.44 5.96 -15.11
N TYR A 213 4.75 5.92 -13.82
CA TYR A 213 3.79 6.26 -12.78
C TYR A 213 3.38 7.73 -12.83
N HIS A 214 4.32 8.66 -12.98
CA HIS A 214 4.00 10.08 -13.10
C HIS A 214 3.08 10.37 -14.29
N ILE A 215 3.26 9.68 -15.42
CA ILE A 215 2.39 9.82 -16.59
C ILE A 215 1.02 9.20 -16.35
N LEU A 216 0.94 8.00 -15.77
CA LEU A 216 -0.34 7.36 -15.41
C LEU A 216 -1.16 8.22 -14.45
N ILE A 217 -0.51 8.78 -13.42
CA ILE A 217 -1.12 9.73 -12.49
C ILE A 217 -1.61 10.97 -13.25
N ALA A 218 -0.79 11.55 -14.13
CA ALA A 218 -1.18 12.72 -14.91
C ALA A 218 -2.41 12.46 -15.78
N ILE A 219 -2.47 11.30 -16.45
CA ILE A 219 -3.62 10.87 -17.26
C ILE A 219 -4.87 10.72 -16.38
N GLN A 220 -4.76 10.04 -15.24
CA GLN A 220 -5.87 9.87 -14.30
C GLN A 220 -6.44 11.23 -13.84
N ARG A 221 -5.56 12.15 -13.42
CA ARG A 221 -5.96 13.49 -12.96
C ARG A 221 -6.61 14.33 -14.06
N LEU A 222 -6.14 14.21 -15.29
CA LEU A 222 -6.76 14.86 -16.45
C LEU A 222 -8.18 14.33 -16.71
N ASN A 223 -8.38 13.01 -16.63
CA ASN A 223 -9.70 12.39 -16.79
C ASN A 223 -10.71 12.80 -15.70
N GLU A 224 -10.21 13.11 -14.50
CA GLU A 224 -11.02 13.62 -13.38
C GLU A 224 -11.28 15.14 -13.47
N ASN A 225 -10.95 15.79 -14.60
CA ASN A 225 -11.04 17.25 -14.82
C ASN A 225 -10.18 18.10 -13.88
N PHE A 226 -9.14 17.53 -13.27
CA PHE A 226 -8.10 18.29 -12.56
C PHE A 226 -7.02 18.70 -13.55
N SER A 227 -7.34 19.67 -14.42
CA SER A 227 -6.34 20.35 -15.24
C SER A 227 -5.68 21.49 -14.47
N PHE A 228 -4.37 21.60 -14.61
CA PHE A 228 -3.61 22.76 -14.17
C PHE A 228 -3.02 23.43 -15.40
N ASP A 229 -3.29 24.73 -15.56
CA ASP A 229 -2.66 25.52 -16.59
C ASP A 229 -1.22 25.82 -16.18
N ILE A 230 -0.27 25.20 -16.88
CA ILE A 230 1.14 25.50 -16.68
C ILE A 230 1.36 26.96 -17.10
N PRO A 231 1.83 27.84 -16.20
CA PRO A 231 2.13 29.23 -16.55
C PRO A 231 3.10 29.29 -17.75
N ILE A 232 2.77 30.10 -18.76
CA ILE A 232 3.51 30.17 -20.05
C ILE A 232 5.01 30.44 -19.83
N ASN A 233 5.34 31.25 -18.82
CA ASN A 233 6.71 31.59 -18.42
C ASN A 233 7.52 30.40 -17.87
N GLU A 234 6.88 29.33 -17.38
CA GLU A 234 7.56 28.09 -17.00
C GLU A 234 7.83 27.21 -18.23
N ILE A 235 6.91 27.14 -19.19
CA ILE A 235 7.06 26.35 -20.41
C ILE A 235 8.26 26.84 -21.24
N ASP A 236 8.40 28.15 -21.39
CA ASP A 236 9.47 28.74 -22.20
C ASP A 236 10.88 28.47 -21.64
N LYS A 237 11.02 28.24 -20.33
CA LYS A 237 12.32 27.87 -19.72
C LYS A 237 12.83 26.53 -20.22
N TRP A 238 11.93 25.58 -20.45
CA TRP A 238 12.28 24.20 -20.79
C TRP A 238 12.22 23.94 -22.29
N ARG A 239 11.55 24.79 -23.06
CA ARG A 239 11.27 24.64 -24.50
C ARG A 239 12.51 24.37 -25.36
N HIS A 240 13.66 24.88 -24.94
CA HIS A 240 14.94 24.72 -25.63
C HIS A 240 15.72 23.45 -25.24
N THR A 241 15.23 22.68 -24.28
CA THR A 241 15.92 21.49 -23.78
C THR A 241 15.57 20.26 -24.62
N ASN A 242 16.53 19.34 -24.73
CA ASN A 242 16.29 18.04 -25.37
C ASN A 242 15.19 17.26 -24.63
N GLN A 243 15.11 17.38 -23.30
CA GLN A 243 14.09 16.74 -22.47
C GLN A 243 12.68 17.20 -22.84
N TYR A 244 12.49 18.49 -23.14
CA TYR A 244 11.20 19.01 -23.59
C TYR A 244 10.81 18.42 -24.96
N ALA A 245 11.75 18.38 -25.91
CA ALA A 245 11.51 17.78 -27.22
C ALA A 245 11.16 16.27 -27.11
N ILE A 246 11.86 15.54 -26.24
CA ILE A 246 11.57 14.14 -25.94
C ILE A 246 10.17 13.98 -25.32
N ALA A 247 9.81 14.83 -24.35
CA ALA A 247 8.50 14.81 -23.71
C ALA A 247 7.36 15.10 -24.71
N SER A 248 7.54 16.04 -25.64
CA SER A 248 6.56 16.30 -26.70
C SER A 248 6.33 15.07 -27.60
N LYS A 249 7.41 14.36 -27.98
CA LYS A 249 7.29 13.11 -28.75
C LYS A 249 6.64 11.97 -27.94
N MET A 250 6.87 11.93 -26.62
CA MET A 250 6.18 10.98 -25.73
C MET A 250 4.67 11.22 -25.74
N ILE A 251 4.24 12.49 -25.67
CA ILE A 251 2.81 12.85 -25.76
C ILE A 251 2.21 12.35 -27.07
N GLU A 252 2.83 12.64 -28.23
CA GLU A 252 2.33 12.17 -29.53
C GLU A 252 2.21 10.63 -29.60
N ASN A 253 3.17 9.90 -29.03
CA ASN A 253 3.14 8.45 -29.01
C ASN A 253 2.07 7.89 -28.06
N LEU A 254 1.79 8.58 -26.94
CA LEU A 254 0.71 8.23 -26.02
C LEU A 254 -0.66 8.47 -26.67
N GLU A 255 -0.86 9.61 -27.31
CA GLU A 255 -2.12 9.95 -28.01
C GLU A 255 -2.44 8.99 -29.16
N ARG A 256 -1.43 8.46 -29.86
CA ARG A 256 -1.63 7.45 -30.92
C ARG A 256 -1.95 6.05 -30.40
N SER A 257 -1.70 5.80 -29.12
CA SER A 257 -1.81 4.47 -28.51
C SER A 257 -3.11 4.30 -27.72
N CYS A 258 -3.76 5.40 -27.33
CA CYS A 258 -5.08 5.45 -26.70
C CYS A 258 -6.20 5.62 -27.75
#